data_AF-A0A497GE13-F1
#
_entry.id   AF-A0A497GE13-F1
#
_cell.length_a   1.000
_cell.length_b   1.000
_cell.length_c   1.000
_cell.angle_alpha   90.00
_cell.angle_beta   90.00
_cell.angle_gamma   90.00
#
_symmetry.space_group_name_H-M   'P 1'
#
loop_
_entity.id
_entity.type
_entity.pdbx_description
1 polymer ?
#
loop_
_entity_poly.entity_id
_entity_poly.type
_entity_poly.pdbx_seq_one_letter_code
_entity_poly.pdbx_strand_id
1 'polypeptide(L)'
;MEDRARKYIENLEVALNALKRESLGSAARVVDLAASYMRDAAYYLEAGDPVTSIACSSYAEGLIDALGLLGLAQVTWPKRRRPKVLVGGVFEIVHPGHLYLLRRAKELGRVIVIVARDSTVAKLKGRPPVVPEEQRLEVVRSIRYVDEAYLGSEPLDIEGTLRRHKPDIVLLGPDQSVIEELVRRAIKKLGVKVKVVKLKERVGSGLTSSSEIIRRILASAF
;
A
#
# COMPACT_ATOMS: atom_id res chain seq x y z
N MET A 1 0.96 13.14 13.54
CA MET A 1 1.68 12.13 14.36
C MET A 1 0.79 11.56 15.47
N GLU A 2 -0.15 12.36 15.99
CA GLU A 2 -1.15 11.94 16.99
C GLU A 2 -1.93 10.67 16.61
N ASP A 3 -2.52 10.60 15.41
CA ASP A 3 -3.22 9.39 14.95
C ASP A 3 -2.35 8.14 14.96
N ARG A 4 -1.05 8.31 14.69
CA ARG A 4 -0.08 7.22 14.77
C ARG A 4 0.12 6.83 16.24
N ALA A 5 0.41 7.79 17.11
CA ALA A 5 0.59 7.56 18.55
C ALA A 5 -0.62 6.86 19.18
N ARG A 6 -1.83 7.35 18.92
CA ARG A 6 -3.10 6.73 19.38
C ARG A 6 -3.18 5.26 18.99
N LYS A 7 -2.84 4.95 17.74
CA LYS A 7 -2.86 3.57 17.22
C LYS A 7 -1.79 2.66 17.84
N TYR A 8 -0.66 3.19 18.29
CA TYR A 8 0.32 2.41 19.06
C TYR A 8 -0.26 2.04 20.44
N ILE A 9 -0.88 3.00 21.13
CA ILE A 9 -1.52 2.78 22.44
C ILE A 9 -2.66 1.75 22.33
N GLU A 10 -3.57 1.91 21.37
CA GLU A 10 -4.66 0.95 21.12
C GLU A 10 -4.12 -0.47 20.86
N ASN A 11 -3.03 -0.59 20.10
CA ASN A 11 -2.41 -1.88 19.82
C ASN A 11 -1.79 -2.51 21.07
N LEU A 12 -1.13 -1.70 21.90
CA LEU A 12 -0.55 -2.12 23.18
C LEU A 12 -1.61 -2.62 24.13
N GLU A 13 -2.74 -1.92 24.23
CA GLU A 13 -3.85 -2.31 25.08
C GLU A 13 -4.39 -3.69 24.67
N VAL A 14 -4.60 -3.92 23.38
CA VAL A 14 -5.04 -5.25 22.87
C VAL A 14 -3.99 -6.33 23.18
N ALA A 15 -2.71 -6.07 22.96
CA ALA A 15 -1.66 -7.04 23.21
C ALA A 15 -1.53 -7.39 24.71
N LEU A 16 -1.55 -6.38 25.58
CA LEU A 16 -1.50 -6.55 27.03
C LEU A 16 -2.69 -7.35 27.56
N ASN A 17 -3.90 -7.04 27.07
CA ASN A 17 -5.12 -7.75 27.47
C ASN A 17 -5.13 -9.22 27.02
N ALA A 18 -4.40 -9.56 25.96
CA ALA A 18 -4.28 -10.94 25.50
C ALA A 18 -3.26 -11.77 26.32
N LEU A 19 -2.39 -11.14 27.11
CA LEU A 19 -1.38 -11.84 27.91
C LEU A 19 -1.98 -12.45 29.18
N LYS A 20 -1.77 -13.75 29.36
CA LYS A 20 -2.16 -14.47 30.58
C LYS A 20 -1.12 -14.23 31.67
N ARG A 21 -1.35 -13.24 32.54
CA ARG A 21 -0.40 -12.83 33.60
C ARG A 21 -0.07 -13.95 34.59
N GLU A 22 -1.06 -14.75 34.94
CA GLU A 22 -0.94 -15.83 35.94
C GLU A 22 0.05 -16.92 35.51
N SER A 23 0.23 -17.14 34.20
CA SER A 23 1.17 -18.14 33.69
C SER A 23 2.63 -17.66 33.60
N LEU A 24 2.92 -16.40 33.95
CA LEU A 24 4.25 -15.79 33.73
C LEU A 24 5.17 -15.81 34.95
N GLY A 25 4.67 -16.18 36.13
CA GLY A 25 5.48 -16.19 37.37
C GLY A 25 6.19 -14.86 37.61
N SER A 26 7.51 -14.88 37.80
CA SER A 26 8.33 -13.67 38.00
C SER A 26 8.35 -12.71 36.81
N ALA A 27 8.11 -13.21 35.58
CA ALA A 27 8.06 -12.41 34.38
C ALA A 27 6.78 -11.54 34.28
N ALA A 28 5.79 -11.75 35.16
CA ALA A 28 4.61 -10.88 35.25
C ALA A 28 4.99 -9.40 35.47
N ARG A 29 6.12 -9.12 36.14
CA ARG A 29 6.63 -7.75 36.34
C ARG A 29 6.95 -7.02 35.03
N VAL A 30 7.32 -7.77 33.98
CA VAL A 30 7.57 -7.20 32.63
C VAL A 30 6.28 -6.68 32.03
N VAL A 31 5.16 -7.39 32.23
CA VAL A 31 3.82 -6.95 31.81
C VAL A 31 3.43 -5.67 32.55
N ASP A 32 3.73 -5.57 33.84
CA ASP A 32 3.44 -4.39 34.65
C ASP A 32 4.23 -3.15 34.18
N LEU A 33 5.51 -3.35 33.85
CA LEU A 33 6.35 -2.31 33.28
C LEU A 33 5.84 -1.86 31.90
N ALA A 34 5.49 -2.80 31.02
CA ALA A 34 4.92 -2.49 29.72
C ALA A 34 3.61 -1.72 29.84
N ALA A 35 2.72 -2.12 30.75
CA ALA A 35 1.49 -1.39 31.04
C ALA A 35 1.74 0.01 31.61
N SER A 36 2.81 0.21 32.37
CA SER A 36 3.21 1.53 32.89
C SER A 36 3.67 2.44 31.75
N TYR A 37 4.54 1.97 30.87
CA TYR A 37 4.94 2.72 29.68
C TYR A 37 3.78 3.03 28.73
N MET A 38 2.78 2.15 28.61
CA MET A 38 1.57 2.43 27.85
C MET A 38 0.75 3.58 28.47
N ARG A 39 0.63 3.63 29.82
CA ARG A 39 -0.02 4.75 30.51
C ARG A 39 0.73 6.05 30.30
N ASP A 40 2.06 6.03 30.36
CA ASP A 40 2.89 7.20 30.05
C ASP A 40 2.66 7.65 28.59
N ALA A 41 2.58 6.69 27.66
CA ALA A 41 2.30 7.01 26.26
C ALA A 41 0.95 7.71 26.09
N ALA A 42 -0.10 7.26 26.79
CA ALA A 42 -1.40 7.91 26.79
C ALA A 42 -1.34 9.32 27.39
N TYR A 43 -0.67 9.48 28.53
CA TYR A 43 -0.46 10.79 29.17
C TYR A 43 0.22 11.80 28.23
N TYR A 44 1.34 11.42 27.60
CA TYR A 44 2.06 12.33 26.70
C TYR A 44 1.24 12.67 25.44
N LEU A 45 0.41 11.75 24.94
CA LEU A 45 -0.49 12.05 23.83
C LEU A 45 -1.55 13.08 24.22
N GLU A 46 -2.17 12.93 25.40
CA GLU A 46 -3.14 13.89 25.95
C GLU A 46 -2.50 15.26 26.19
N ALA A 47 -1.24 15.29 26.61
CA ALA A 47 -0.45 16.52 26.78
C ALA A 47 -0.01 17.18 25.45
N GLY A 48 -0.37 16.61 24.30
CA GLY A 48 0.00 17.15 22.99
C GLY A 48 1.44 16.84 22.55
N ASP A 49 2.10 15.85 23.16
CA ASP A 49 3.43 15.35 22.79
C ASP A 49 3.35 13.95 22.16
N PRO A 50 3.01 13.86 20.86
CA PRO A 50 2.91 12.58 20.18
C PRO A 50 4.28 11.92 19.94
N VAL A 51 5.40 12.64 20.07
CA VAL A 51 6.74 12.08 19.86
C VAL A 51 7.14 11.25 21.07
N THR A 52 7.05 11.83 22.26
CA THR A 52 7.32 11.13 23.52
C THR A 52 6.32 9.99 23.73
N SER A 53 5.04 10.19 23.37
CA SER A 53 4.03 9.13 23.36
C SER A 53 4.45 7.90 22.54
N ILE A 54 5.00 8.11 21.33
CA ILE A 54 5.50 7.02 20.48
C ILE A 54 6.74 6.36 21.08
N ALA A 55 7.64 7.13 21.71
CA ALA A 55 8.81 6.58 22.39
C ALA A 55 8.41 5.66 23.55
N CYS A 56 7.52 6.11 24.45
CA CYS A 56 6.94 5.30 25.52
C CYS A 56 6.26 4.03 24.98
N SER A 57 5.49 4.18 23.90
CA SER A 57 4.86 3.02 23.24
C SER A 57 5.89 2.00 22.74
N SER A 58 7.01 2.45 22.19
CA SER A 58 8.07 1.57 21.67
C SER A 58 8.77 0.78 22.78
N TYR A 59 8.95 1.39 23.97
CA TYR A 59 9.47 0.67 25.14
C TYR A 59 8.50 -0.41 25.62
N ALA A 60 7.19 -0.11 25.66
CA ALA A 60 6.18 -1.10 26.00
C ALA A 60 6.12 -2.26 24.98
N GLU A 61 6.18 -1.96 23.67
CA GLU A 61 6.21 -2.98 22.61
C GLU A 61 7.43 -3.90 22.79
N GLY A 62 8.63 -3.34 23.01
CA GLY A 62 9.86 -4.11 23.19
C GLY A 62 9.83 -5.04 24.41
N LEU A 63 9.23 -4.61 25.53
CA LEU A 63 9.07 -5.44 26.72
C LEU A 63 8.13 -6.64 26.47
N ILE A 64 7.03 -6.40 25.75
CA ILE A 64 6.08 -7.45 25.39
C ILE A 64 6.72 -8.42 24.39
N ASP A 65 7.41 -7.92 23.36
CA ASP A 65 8.15 -8.74 22.39
C ASP A 65 9.21 -9.61 23.05
N ALA A 66 9.92 -9.10 24.06
CA ALA A 66 10.90 -9.87 24.81
C ALA A 66 10.28 -11.11 25.46
N LEU A 67 9.05 -11.03 25.99
CA LEU A 67 8.34 -12.20 26.53
C LEU A 67 8.11 -13.27 25.46
N GLY A 68 7.76 -12.84 24.25
CA GLY A 68 7.57 -13.73 23.10
C GLY A 68 8.88 -14.38 22.63
N LEU A 69 9.94 -13.58 22.49
CA LEU A 69 11.26 -14.03 22.07
C LEU A 69 11.90 -15.02 23.04
N LEU A 70 11.65 -14.83 24.34
CA LEU A 70 12.12 -15.74 25.39
C LEU A 70 11.23 -16.99 25.55
N GLY A 71 10.17 -17.13 24.74
CA GLY A 71 9.24 -18.26 24.83
C GLY A 71 8.37 -18.27 26.09
N LEU A 72 8.29 -17.14 26.81
CA LEU A 72 7.55 -17.01 28.07
C LEU A 72 6.06 -16.73 27.83
N ALA A 73 5.72 -16.10 26.71
CA ALA A 73 4.35 -15.80 26.34
C ALA A 73 4.11 -15.97 24.84
N GLN A 74 2.88 -16.36 24.46
CA GLN A 74 2.44 -16.20 23.08
C GLN A 74 2.00 -14.74 22.87
N VAL A 75 2.83 -13.98 22.17
CA VAL A 75 2.56 -12.57 21.86
C VAL A 75 1.91 -12.46 20.49
N THR A 76 0.72 -11.86 20.45
CA THR A 76 0.03 -11.52 19.21
C THR A 76 -0.29 -10.05 19.17
N TRP A 77 0.36 -9.34 18.25
CA TRP A 77 0.04 -7.95 17.96
C TRP A 77 -1.16 -7.85 17.02
N PRO A 78 -2.03 -6.84 17.19
CA PRO A 78 -3.02 -6.50 16.17
C PRO A 78 -2.30 -6.28 14.84
N LYS A 79 -2.68 -7.05 13.82
CA LYS A 79 -2.06 -6.93 12.49
C LYS A 79 -2.21 -5.49 12.01
N ARG A 80 -1.09 -4.76 11.92
CA ARG A 80 -1.01 -3.53 11.11
C ARG A 80 -1.21 -3.92 9.66
N ARG A 81 -2.46 -4.08 9.24
CA ARG A 81 -2.78 -4.30 7.83
C ARG A 81 -2.39 -3.03 7.08
N ARG A 82 -1.25 -3.05 6.41
CA ARG A 82 -0.93 -2.04 5.40
C ARG A 82 -2.04 -2.10 4.34
N PRO A 83 -2.71 -0.98 4.03
CA PRO A 83 -3.75 -0.97 3.01
C PRO A 83 -3.23 -1.56 1.70
N LYS A 84 -4.05 -2.37 1.03
CA LYS A 84 -3.76 -2.83 -0.32
C LYS A 84 -4.08 -1.72 -1.32
N VAL A 85 -3.09 -1.29 -2.08
CA VAL A 85 -3.21 -0.23 -3.08
C VAL A 85 -3.13 -0.88 -4.45
N LEU A 86 -4.22 -0.83 -5.20
CA LEU A 86 -4.28 -1.30 -6.58
C LEU A 86 -3.90 -0.17 -7.52
N VAL A 87 -2.99 -0.45 -8.45
CA VAL A 87 -2.61 0.45 -9.55
C VAL A 87 -2.77 -0.31 -10.86
N GLY A 88 -3.48 0.26 -11.83
CA GLY A 88 -3.65 -0.33 -13.16
C GLY A 88 -3.00 0.53 -14.24
N GLY A 89 -2.33 -0.10 -15.20
CA GLY A 89 -1.67 0.66 -16.27
C GLY A 89 -1.09 -0.22 -17.38
N VAL A 90 -0.68 0.44 -18.47
CA VAL A 90 0.01 -0.24 -19.57
C VAL A 90 1.48 -0.49 -19.22
N PHE A 91 2.18 0.50 -18.63
CA PHE A 91 3.60 0.39 -18.28
C PHE A 91 4.52 0.02 -19.46
N GLU A 92 4.16 0.44 -20.67
CA GLU A 92 5.04 0.39 -21.85
C GLU A 92 6.11 1.47 -21.73
N ILE A 93 7.38 1.09 -21.88
CA ILE A 93 8.56 1.97 -21.74
C ILE A 93 8.53 2.72 -20.41
N VAL A 94 9.06 2.10 -19.35
CA VAL A 94 9.06 2.71 -18.01
C VAL A 94 9.79 4.05 -18.02
N HIS A 95 9.19 5.05 -17.38
CA HIS A 95 9.65 6.43 -17.37
C HIS A 95 9.29 7.10 -16.03
N PRO A 96 9.79 8.31 -15.72
CA PRO A 96 9.59 8.97 -14.43
C PRO A 96 8.12 9.10 -13.99
N GLY A 97 7.19 9.31 -14.94
CA GLY A 97 5.75 9.30 -14.66
C GLY A 97 5.24 8.00 -14.00
N HIS A 98 5.66 6.83 -14.48
CA HIS A 98 5.30 5.54 -13.87
C HIS A 98 5.94 5.40 -12.48
N LEU A 99 7.21 5.77 -12.33
CA LEU A 99 7.91 5.70 -11.04
C LEU A 99 7.26 6.60 -10.00
N TYR A 100 6.81 7.79 -10.38
CA TYR A 100 6.08 8.69 -9.49
C TYR A 100 4.76 8.08 -9.02
N LEU A 101 3.95 7.54 -9.94
CA LEU A 101 2.69 6.88 -9.60
C LEU A 101 2.89 5.73 -8.62
N LEU A 102 3.87 4.86 -8.90
CA LEU A 102 4.16 3.69 -8.05
C LEU A 102 4.74 4.09 -6.70
N ARG A 103 5.60 5.13 -6.64
CA ARG A 103 6.11 5.69 -5.38
C ARG A 103 4.97 6.22 -4.51
N ARG A 104 4.03 6.97 -5.09
CA ARG A 104 2.83 7.44 -4.38
C ARG A 104 1.95 6.28 -3.91
N ALA A 105 1.83 5.22 -4.70
CA ALA A 105 1.11 4.01 -4.25
C ALA A 105 1.80 3.38 -3.02
N LYS A 106 3.14 3.32 -3.00
CA LYS A 106 3.91 2.74 -1.90
C LYS A 106 3.79 3.52 -0.59
N GLU A 107 3.67 4.84 -0.68
CA GLU A 107 3.37 5.72 0.46
C GLU A 107 2.00 5.39 1.10
N LEU A 108 1.02 4.98 0.28
CA LEU A 108 -0.34 4.65 0.72
C LEU A 108 -0.47 3.23 1.30
N GLY A 109 0.42 2.29 0.93
CA GLY A 109 0.33 0.92 1.44
C GLY A 109 1.13 -0.12 0.65
N ARG A 110 0.63 -1.36 0.64
CA ARG A 110 1.17 -2.49 -0.13
C ARG A 110 0.65 -2.41 -1.56
N VAL A 111 1.53 -2.35 -2.54
CA VAL A 111 1.22 -2.04 -3.94
C VAL A 111 1.03 -3.30 -4.77
N ILE A 112 -0.17 -3.44 -5.36
CA ILE A 112 -0.52 -4.47 -6.32
C ILE A 112 -0.71 -3.79 -7.66
N VAL A 113 0.09 -4.16 -8.66
CA VAL A 113 0.00 -3.60 -10.01
C VAL A 113 -0.69 -4.57 -10.96
N ILE A 114 -1.65 -4.06 -11.72
CA ILE A 114 -2.30 -4.77 -12.82
C ILE A 114 -1.79 -4.20 -14.14
N VAL A 115 -1.02 -5.01 -14.85
CA VAL A 115 -0.46 -4.69 -16.17
C VAL A 115 -1.49 -5.04 -17.22
N ALA A 116 -1.88 -4.05 -18.04
CA ALA A 116 -2.89 -4.24 -19.08
C ALA A 116 -2.44 -5.26 -20.13
N ARG A 117 -3.38 -6.09 -20.60
CA ARG A 117 -3.15 -7.05 -21.69
C ARG A 117 -2.93 -6.35 -23.03
N ASP A 118 -2.11 -6.92 -23.90
CA ASP A 118 -1.80 -6.42 -25.24
C ASP A 118 -3.07 -6.20 -26.06
N SER A 119 -4.03 -7.12 -25.97
CA SER A 119 -5.34 -6.99 -26.64
C SER A 119 -6.19 -5.85 -26.09
N THR A 120 -6.12 -5.58 -24.78
CA THR A 120 -6.79 -4.44 -24.16
C THR A 120 -6.16 -3.14 -24.63
N VAL A 121 -4.83 -3.08 -24.72
CA VAL A 121 -4.10 -1.92 -25.25
C VAL A 121 -4.45 -1.69 -26.73
N ALA A 122 -4.47 -2.73 -27.54
CA ALA A 122 -4.83 -2.66 -28.95
C ALA A 122 -6.23 -2.10 -29.17
N LYS A 123 -7.22 -2.57 -28.41
CA LYS A 123 -8.59 -2.07 -28.47
C LYS A 123 -8.72 -0.60 -28.03
N LEU A 124 -7.99 -0.19 -26.99
CA LEU A 124 -8.10 1.17 -26.44
C LEU A 124 -7.29 2.22 -27.22
N LYS A 125 -6.11 1.85 -27.73
CA LYS A 125 -5.18 2.77 -28.40
C LYS A 125 -5.19 2.65 -29.92
N GLY A 126 -5.89 1.67 -30.48
CA GLY A 126 -5.88 1.38 -31.92
C GLY A 126 -4.56 0.79 -32.44
N ARG A 127 -3.63 0.45 -31.55
CA ARG A 127 -2.35 -0.19 -31.87
C ARG A 127 -1.90 -1.13 -30.75
N PRO A 128 -1.21 -2.24 -31.06
CA PRO A 128 -0.57 -3.03 -30.03
C PRO A 128 0.51 -2.21 -29.29
N PRO A 129 0.87 -2.62 -28.07
CA PRO A 129 2.01 -2.03 -27.41
C PRO A 129 3.31 -2.38 -28.13
N VAL A 130 4.33 -1.54 -27.97
CA VAL A 130 5.69 -1.74 -28.48
C VAL A 130 6.38 -2.88 -27.73
N VAL A 131 6.14 -2.96 -26.42
CA VAL A 131 6.71 -4.00 -25.55
C VAL A 131 5.60 -4.98 -25.17
N PRO A 132 5.75 -6.30 -25.45
CA PRO A 132 4.75 -7.32 -25.10
C PRO A 132 4.43 -7.36 -23.61
N GLU A 133 3.22 -7.81 -23.28
CA GLU A 133 2.71 -7.79 -21.90
C GLU A 133 3.56 -8.53 -20.88
N GLU A 134 4.14 -9.68 -21.25
CA GLU A 134 5.00 -10.46 -20.35
C GLU A 134 6.28 -9.72 -19.99
N GLN A 135 6.90 -9.03 -20.96
CA GLN A 135 8.08 -8.21 -20.71
C GLN A 135 7.74 -6.96 -19.88
N ARG A 136 6.59 -6.33 -20.15
CA ARG A 136 6.10 -5.23 -19.31
C ARG A 136 5.86 -5.69 -17.87
N LEU A 137 5.28 -6.87 -17.68
CA LEU A 137 5.08 -7.47 -16.36
C LEU A 137 6.41 -7.69 -15.64
N GLU A 138 7.39 -8.29 -16.30
CA GLU A 138 8.73 -8.54 -15.74
C GLU A 138 9.38 -7.24 -15.27
N VAL A 139 9.40 -6.22 -16.11
CA VAL A 139 9.96 -4.90 -15.75
C VAL A 139 9.23 -4.31 -14.56
N VAL A 140 7.89 -4.32 -14.55
CA VAL A 140 7.08 -3.77 -13.45
C VAL A 140 7.34 -4.50 -12.14
N ARG A 141 7.48 -5.83 -12.16
CA ARG A 141 7.79 -6.65 -10.97
C ARG A 141 9.12 -6.25 -10.33
N SER A 142 10.09 -5.82 -11.11
CA SER A 142 11.42 -5.41 -10.63
C SER A 142 11.48 -3.98 -10.07
N ILE A 143 10.38 -3.22 -10.15
CA ILE A 143 10.35 -1.86 -9.60
C ILE A 143 10.22 -1.92 -8.07
N ARG A 144 11.19 -1.34 -7.35
CA ARG A 144 11.23 -1.20 -5.86
C ARG A 144 9.89 -0.87 -5.18
N TYR A 145 9.04 -0.08 -5.82
CA TYR A 145 7.79 0.39 -5.25
C TYR A 145 6.62 -0.60 -5.40
N VAL A 146 6.83 -1.72 -6.09
CA VAL A 146 5.82 -2.74 -6.38
C VAL A 146 6.00 -3.91 -5.42
N ASP A 147 4.94 -4.34 -4.74
CA ASP A 147 4.97 -5.54 -3.88
C ASP A 147 4.52 -6.78 -4.66
N GLU A 148 3.52 -6.63 -5.54
CA GLU A 148 3.01 -7.68 -6.41
C GLU A 148 2.62 -7.08 -7.76
N ALA A 149 2.82 -7.83 -8.85
CA ALA A 149 2.27 -7.47 -10.14
C ALA A 149 1.73 -8.68 -10.90
N TYR A 150 0.63 -8.44 -11.60
CA TYR A 150 -0.13 -9.43 -12.36
C TYR A 150 -0.56 -8.84 -13.70
N LEU A 151 -0.76 -9.71 -14.69
CA LEU A 151 -1.47 -9.32 -15.90
C LEU A 151 -2.97 -9.18 -15.62
N GLY A 152 -3.61 -8.25 -16.32
CA GLY A 152 -5.06 -8.05 -16.26
C GLY A 152 -5.85 -9.22 -16.86
N SER A 153 -7.16 -9.09 -16.82
CA SER A 153 -8.07 -10.04 -17.49
C SER A 153 -8.22 -9.74 -18.97
N GLU A 154 -8.53 -10.78 -19.75
CA GLU A 154 -8.93 -10.68 -21.15
C GLU A 154 -10.29 -11.37 -21.33
N PRO A 155 -11.38 -10.62 -21.62
CA PRO A 155 -11.45 -9.16 -21.76
C PRO A 155 -11.24 -8.40 -20.44
N LEU A 156 -11.06 -7.08 -20.53
CA LEU A 156 -10.87 -6.20 -19.36
C LEU A 156 -12.02 -6.37 -18.36
N ASP A 157 -11.69 -6.84 -17.15
CA ASP A 157 -12.66 -7.09 -16.08
C ASP A 157 -12.22 -6.39 -14.78
N ILE A 158 -12.76 -5.20 -14.56
CA ILE A 158 -12.49 -4.41 -13.35
C ILE A 158 -13.20 -5.01 -12.14
N GLU A 159 -14.40 -5.58 -12.32
CA GLU A 159 -15.15 -6.18 -11.21
C GLU A 159 -14.42 -7.42 -10.67
N GLY A 160 -14.00 -8.32 -11.54
CA GLY A 160 -13.21 -9.50 -11.17
C GLY A 160 -11.86 -9.12 -10.55
N THR A 161 -11.21 -8.06 -11.06
CA THR A 161 -9.97 -7.54 -10.47
C THR A 161 -10.19 -7.07 -9.02
N LEU A 162 -11.26 -6.29 -8.76
CA LEU A 162 -11.59 -5.82 -7.42
C LEU A 162 -11.95 -6.99 -6.48
N ARG A 163 -12.73 -7.98 -6.96
CA ARG A 163 -13.09 -9.18 -6.16
C ARG A 163 -11.87 -10.03 -5.82
N ARG A 164 -10.95 -10.22 -6.78
CA ARG A 164 -9.76 -11.06 -6.64
C ARG A 164 -8.77 -10.46 -5.64
N HIS A 165 -8.43 -9.18 -5.81
CA HIS A 165 -7.35 -8.57 -5.03
C HIS A 165 -7.82 -7.90 -3.74
N LYS A 166 -9.12 -7.58 -3.65
CA LYS A 166 -9.75 -6.92 -2.49
C LYS A 166 -8.95 -5.71 -2.00
N PRO A 167 -8.66 -4.72 -2.87
CA PRO A 167 -7.87 -3.57 -2.47
C PRO A 167 -8.64 -2.67 -1.50
N ASP A 168 -7.91 -1.96 -0.65
CA ASP A 168 -8.46 -0.92 0.20
C ASP A 168 -8.51 0.43 -0.57
N ILE A 169 -7.54 0.62 -1.47
CA ILE A 169 -7.37 1.84 -2.26
C ILE A 169 -7.14 1.46 -3.73
N VAL A 170 -7.77 2.19 -4.65
CA VAL A 170 -7.38 2.22 -6.07
C VAL A 170 -6.75 3.57 -6.34
N LEU A 171 -5.48 3.57 -6.76
CA LEU A 171 -4.76 4.78 -7.15
C LEU A 171 -4.69 4.89 -8.67
N LEU A 172 -5.11 6.04 -9.18
CA LEU A 172 -5.17 6.36 -10.60
C LEU A 172 -4.21 7.51 -10.94
N GLY A 173 -3.62 7.42 -12.12
CA GLY A 173 -2.89 8.52 -12.74
C GLY A 173 -3.82 9.66 -13.19
N PRO A 174 -3.24 10.84 -13.50
CA PRO A 174 -4.01 12.04 -13.84
C PRO A 174 -4.90 11.85 -15.09
N ASP A 175 -4.43 11.08 -16.06
CA ASP A 175 -5.10 10.90 -17.37
C ASP A 175 -6.13 9.76 -17.41
N GLN A 176 -6.44 9.13 -16.28
CA GLN A 176 -7.26 7.89 -16.24
C GLN A 176 -8.75 8.14 -15.91
N SER A 177 -9.37 9.19 -16.45
CA SER A 177 -10.76 9.55 -16.14
C SER A 177 -11.79 8.48 -16.54
N VAL A 178 -11.62 7.82 -17.68
CA VAL A 178 -12.52 6.73 -18.12
C VAL A 178 -12.42 5.54 -17.17
N ILE A 179 -11.20 5.15 -16.79
CA ILE A 179 -10.98 4.05 -15.83
C ILE A 179 -11.54 4.42 -14.46
N GLU A 180 -11.42 5.67 -14.03
CA GLU A 180 -12.02 6.16 -12.79
C GLU A 180 -13.52 5.91 -12.74
N GLU A 181 -14.25 6.26 -13.80
CA GLU A 181 -15.69 6.04 -13.88
C GLU A 181 -16.04 4.54 -13.80
N LEU A 182 -15.33 3.70 -14.55
CA LEU A 182 -15.55 2.27 -14.56
C LEU A 182 -15.27 1.63 -13.19
N VAL A 183 -14.19 2.05 -12.51
CA VAL A 183 -13.86 1.62 -11.14
C VAL A 183 -14.96 2.03 -10.17
N ARG A 184 -15.43 3.28 -10.21
CA ARG A 184 -16.51 3.75 -9.32
C ARG A 184 -17.81 2.99 -9.57
N ARG A 185 -18.14 2.70 -10.83
CA ARG A 185 -19.31 1.89 -11.21
C ARG A 185 -19.20 0.46 -10.68
N ALA A 186 -18.03 -0.17 -10.84
CA ALA A 186 -17.75 -1.49 -10.32
C ALA A 186 -17.85 -1.53 -8.78
N ILE A 187 -17.29 -0.55 -8.08
CA ILE A 187 -17.39 -0.42 -6.61
C ILE A 187 -18.85 -0.37 -6.17
N LYS A 188 -19.67 0.49 -6.81
CA LYS A 188 -21.10 0.64 -6.49
C LYS A 188 -21.86 -0.67 -6.72
N LYS A 189 -21.62 -1.34 -7.85
CA LYS A 189 -22.30 -2.60 -8.21
C LYS A 189 -21.91 -3.75 -7.27
N LEU A 190 -20.66 -3.82 -6.84
CA LEU A 190 -20.15 -4.85 -5.94
C LEU A 190 -20.48 -4.60 -4.47
N GLY A 191 -20.89 -3.39 -4.10
CA GLY A 191 -21.13 -3.01 -2.70
C GLY A 191 -19.88 -3.03 -1.82
N VAL A 192 -18.69 -2.90 -2.42
CA VAL A 192 -17.41 -2.94 -1.69
C VAL A 192 -16.99 -1.55 -1.21
N LYS A 193 -16.31 -1.48 -0.06
CA LYS A 193 -15.73 -0.22 0.44
C LYS A 193 -14.29 -0.10 -0.04
N VAL A 194 -14.09 0.67 -1.13
CA VAL A 194 -12.76 0.92 -1.72
C VAL A 194 -12.60 2.42 -1.94
N LYS A 195 -11.48 2.99 -1.47
CA LYS A 195 -11.17 4.41 -1.68
C LYS A 195 -10.55 4.61 -3.05
N VAL A 196 -11.15 5.45 -3.89
CA VAL A 196 -10.56 5.86 -5.18
C VAL A 196 -9.78 7.15 -4.98
N VAL A 197 -8.49 7.11 -5.30
CA VAL A 197 -7.57 8.27 -5.24
C VAL A 197 -7.02 8.51 -6.63
N LYS A 198 -6.96 9.77 -7.05
CA LYS A 198 -6.39 10.17 -8.33
C LYS A 198 -5.31 11.22 -8.12
N LEU A 199 -4.17 11.06 -8.78
CA LEU A 199 -3.12 12.07 -8.79
C LEU A 199 -3.58 13.29 -9.59
N LYS A 200 -3.37 14.49 -9.05
CA LYS A 200 -3.82 15.74 -9.68
C LYS A 200 -2.97 16.12 -10.89
N GLU A 201 -1.67 15.85 -10.84
CA GLU A 201 -0.71 16.34 -11.82
C GLU A 201 0.26 15.25 -12.26
N ARG A 202 0.75 15.39 -13.50
CA ARG A 202 1.94 14.69 -13.97
C ARG A 202 3.17 15.27 -13.28
N VAL A 203 4.22 14.47 -13.17
CA VAL A 203 5.47 14.92 -12.54
C VAL A 203 6.58 15.15 -13.55
N GLY A 204 7.28 16.26 -13.34
CA GLY A 204 8.52 16.61 -14.01
C GLY A 204 8.30 17.37 -15.32
N SER A 205 9.36 18.01 -15.78
CA SER A 205 9.54 18.49 -17.15
C SER A 205 10.24 17.39 -17.98
N GLY A 206 9.84 17.19 -19.24
CA GLY A 206 10.46 16.23 -20.17
C GLY A 206 9.63 14.97 -20.42
N LEU A 207 10.32 13.89 -20.82
CA LEU A 207 9.71 12.63 -21.30
C LEU A 207 8.99 11.87 -20.19
N THR A 208 7.70 12.17 -20.03
CA THR A 208 6.85 11.66 -18.93
C THR A 208 5.73 10.74 -19.42
N SER A 209 5.73 10.42 -20.72
CA SER A 209 4.77 9.55 -21.39
C SER A 209 5.48 8.66 -22.43
N SER A 210 5.08 7.40 -22.53
CA SER A 210 5.59 6.49 -23.57
C SER A 210 5.35 7.03 -24.99
N SER A 211 4.21 7.67 -25.24
CA SER A 211 3.90 8.29 -26.53
C SER A 211 4.82 9.46 -26.88
N GLU A 212 5.36 10.16 -25.89
CA GLU A 212 6.32 11.24 -26.09
C GLU A 212 7.71 10.68 -26.39
N ILE A 213 8.13 9.64 -25.65
CA ILE A 213 9.38 8.91 -25.89
C ILE A 213 9.40 8.35 -27.31
N ILE A 214 8.34 7.64 -27.71
CA ILE A 214 8.22 7.05 -29.06
C ILE A 214 8.28 8.15 -30.13
N ARG A 215 7.53 9.25 -29.97
CA ARG A 215 7.57 10.38 -30.92
C ARG A 215 8.96 10.98 -31.02
N ARG A 216 9.67 11.14 -29.89
CA ARG A 216 11.04 11.66 -29.89
C ARG A 216 12.01 10.72 -30.59
N ILE A 217 11.90 9.40 -30.37
CA ILE A 217 12.73 8.41 -31.06
C ILE A 217 12.49 8.48 -32.57
N LEU A 218 11.23 8.50 -33.02
CA LEU A 218 10.89 8.59 -34.44
C LEU A 218 11.36 9.91 -35.08
N ALA A 219 11.29 11.02 -34.35
CA ALA A 219 11.76 12.33 -34.81
C ALA A 219 13.28 12.50 -34.74
N SER A 220 13.97 11.65 -33.99
CA SER A 220 15.44 11.66 -33.85
C SER A 220 16.07 10.51 -34.62
N ALA A 221 15.36 9.95 -35.60
CA ALA A 221 15.88 8.90 -36.46
C ALA A 221 17.21 9.37 -37.05
N PHE A 222 18.26 8.60 -36.73
CA PHE A 222 19.63 8.74 -37.25
C PHE A 222 19.67 8.43 -38.74
#